data_AF-A0A7C6ESL2-F1
#
_entry.id   AF-A0A7C6ESL2-F1
#
_cell.length_a   1.000
_cell.length_b   1.000
_cell.length_c   1.000
_cell.angle_alpha   90.00
_cell.angle_beta   90.00
_cell.angle_gamma   90.00
#
_symmetry.space_group_name_H-M   'P 1'
#
loop_
_entity.id
_entity.type
_entity.pdbx_description
1 polymer ?
#
loop_
_entity_poly.entity_id
_entity_poly.type
_entity_poly.pdbx_seq_one_letter_code
_entity_poly.pdbx_strand_id
1 'polypeptide(L)'
;MFWLRRCKRGRRIVARPIRRTALIRSVLACALILYVLVRVHPAELMRAVRGGQPFPLLSLVGLAAISFLLQMLKWRMVLRFAWPDASTMEALSSLAAGLSLGIATPARVGELGRAWFLPGRDVAVATGLVLLDRTYALGTVLALGYLGALSLNLEPAARGWWPVVGLALVGALLAPRALRKLGRWLARRFLQLRGLEEAAGLLG
;
A
#
# COMPACT_ATOMS: atom_id res chain seq x y z
N MET A 1 -41.80 2.63 35.96
CA MET A 1 -42.68 2.33 34.82
C MET A 1 -42.76 3.56 33.91
N PHE A 2 -41.73 3.84 33.10
CA PHE A 2 -41.67 4.80 31.99
C PHE A 2 -40.18 4.83 31.59
N TRP A 3 -39.84 4.78 30.29
CA TRP A 3 -38.48 4.64 29.70
C TRP A 3 -38.15 3.31 29.02
N LEU A 4 -39.14 2.69 28.36
CA LEU A 4 -38.91 1.93 27.14
C LEU A 4 -39.28 2.80 25.94
N ARG A 5 -38.29 3.36 25.21
CA ARG A 5 -38.35 3.71 23.77
C ARG A 5 -37.13 4.54 23.35
N ARG A 6 -36.17 3.89 22.69
CA ARG A 6 -35.57 4.30 21.39
C ARG A 6 -34.38 3.40 21.07
N CYS A 7 -34.69 2.17 20.71
CA CYS A 7 -33.82 1.37 19.86
C CYS A 7 -34.20 1.62 18.39
N LYS A 8 -33.23 1.45 17.48
CA LYS A 8 -33.32 1.47 16.00
C LYS A 8 -33.10 2.83 15.30
N ARG A 9 -31.82 3.09 15.01
CA ARG A 9 -31.43 3.55 13.66
C ARG A 9 -30.11 2.92 13.25
N GLY A 10 -30.18 1.63 12.94
CA GLY A 10 -29.12 0.91 12.25
C GLY A 10 -28.93 1.53 10.87
N ARG A 11 -27.92 2.40 10.73
CA ARG A 11 -27.43 2.81 9.41
C ARG A 11 -26.84 1.57 8.75
N ARG A 12 -27.63 0.92 7.89
CA ARG A 12 -27.10 -0.05 6.91
C ARG A 12 -26.12 0.74 6.04
N ILE A 13 -24.82 0.55 6.28
CA ILE A 13 -23.80 0.93 5.32
C ILE A 13 -24.06 0.01 4.13
N VAL A 14 -24.75 0.53 3.12
CA VAL A 14 -24.98 -0.18 1.86
C VAL A 14 -23.62 -0.27 1.19
N ALA A 15 -22.93 -1.41 1.40
CA ALA A 15 -21.71 -1.74 0.69
C ALA A 15 -22.04 -1.78 -0.81
N ARG A 16 -21.63 -0.75 -1.55
CA ARG A 16 -21.78 -0.73 -3.00
C ARG A 16 -20.96 -1.89 -3.59
N PRO A 17 -21.46 -2.62 -4.60
CA PRO A 17 -20.77 -3.76 -5.18
C PRO A 17 -19.55 -3.29 -6.00
N ILE A 18 -18.39 -3.21 -5.33
CA ILE A 18 -17.07 -2.92 -5.93
C ILE A 18 -16.63 -4.02 -6.92
N ARG A 19 -17.35 -5.15 -7.01
CA ARG A 19 -17.00 -6.31 -7.84
C ARG A 19 -16.89 -6.02 -9.34
N ARG A 20 -17.75 -5.17 -9.93
CA ARG A 20 -17.79 -5.01 -11.40
C ARG A 20 -16.54 -4.32 -11.96
N THR A 21 -16.07 -3.26 -11.32
CA THR A 21 -14.88 -2.53 -11.79
C THR A 21 -13.58 -3.29 -11.51
N ALA A 22 -13.53 -4.09 -10.45
CA ALA A 22 -12.42 -5.00 -10.20
C ALA A 22 -12.37 -6.10 -11.27
N LEU A 23 -13.51 -6.72 -11.60
CA LEU A 23 -13.62 -7.76 -12.62
C LEU A 23 -13.19 -7.24 -14.00
N ILE A 24 -13.68 -6.07 -14.42
CA ILE A 24 -13.31 -5.47 -15.71
C ILE A 24 -11.79 -5.25 -15.80
N ARG A 25 -11.15 -4.73 -14.74
CA ARG A 25 -9.70 -4.52 -14.73
C ARG A 25 -8.91 -5.82 -14.77
N SER A 26 -9.34 -6.84 -14.03
CA SER A 26 -8.73 -8.17 -14.06
C SER A 26 -8.86 -8.82 -15.44
N VAL A 27 -10.05 -8.75 -16.07
CA VAL A 27 -10.28 -9.24 -17.43
C VAL A 27 -9.40 -8.49 -18.43
N LEU A 28 -9.32 -7.16 -18.33
CA LEU A 28 -8.46 -6.36 -19.21
C LEU A 28 -6.98 -6.72 -19.04
N ALA A 29 -6.51 -6.89 -17.81
CA ALA A 29 -5.13 -7.30 -17.53
C ALA A 29 -4.83 -8.70 -18.08
N CYS A 30 -5.72 -9.67 -17.86
CA CYS A 30 -5.60 -11.02 -18.43
C CYS A 30 -5.63 -11.00 -19.96
N ALA A 31 -6.53 -10.21 -20.56
CA ALA A 31 -6.61 -10.05 -22.01
C ALA A 31 -5.35 -9.42 -22.59
N LEU A 32 -4.76 -8.43 -21.91
CA LEU A 32 -3.49 -7.82 -22.32
C LEU A 32 -2.32 -8.81 -22.21
N ILE A 33 -2.23 -9.56 -21.11
CA ILE A 33 -1.21 -10.59 -20.94
C ILE A 33 -1.36 -11.66 -22.03
N LEU A 34 -2.59 -12.13 -22.28
CA LEU A 34 -2.87 -13.12 -23.32
C LEU A 34 -2.53 -12.57 -24.71
N TYR A 35 -2.87 -11.31 -24.97
CA TYR A 35 -2.52 -10.62 -26.22
C TYR A 35 -1.00 -10.59 -26.42
N VAL A 36 -0.24 -10.22 -25.38
CA VAL A 36 1.23 -10.23 -25.42
C VAL A 36 1.74 -11.66 -25.65
N LEU A 37 1.22 -12.66 -24.94
CA LEU A 37 1.66 -14.05 -25.08
C LEU A 37 1.35 -14.65 -26.47
N VAL A 38 0.25 -14.25 -27.10
CA VAL A 38 -0.12 -14.73 -28.45
C VAL A 38 0.69 -13.99 -29.53
N ARG A 39 1.03 -12.71 -29.31
CA ARG A 39 1.78 -11.90 -30.28
C ARG A 39 3.29 -12.09 -30.18
N VAL A 40 3.82 -12.34 -28.99
CA VAL A 40 5.25 -12.53 -28.78
C VAL A 40 5.59 -13.97 -29.08
N HIS A 41 6.32 -14.20 -30.17
CA HIS A 41 6.79 -15.53 -30.51
C HIS A 41 7.73 -16.04 -29.40
N PRO A 42 7.48 -17.22 -28.81
CA PRO A 42 8.33 -17.76 -27.73
C PRO A 42 9.80 -17.86 -28.15
N ALA A 43 10.05 -18.06 -29.46
CA ALA A 43 11.38 -18.07 -30.04
C ALA A 43 12.10 -16.72 -29.91
N GLU A 44 11.40 -15.59 -30.05
CA GLU A 44 11.99 -14.25 -29.89
C GLU A 44 12.34 -13.96 -28.43
N LEU A 45 11.48 -14.36 -27.49
CA LEU A 45 11.78 -14.33 -26.06
C LEU A 45 13.03 -15.14 -25.72
N MET A 46 13.12 -16.38 -26.22
CA MET A 46 14.27 -17.24 -25.99
C MET A 46 15.55 -16.68 -26.61
N ARG A 47 15.46 -16.05 -27.80
CA ARG A 47 16.60 -15.36 -28.42
C ARG A 47 17.03 -14.12 -27.62
N ALA A 48 16.08 -13.33 -27.10
CA ALA A 48 16.39 -12.17 -26.28
C ALA A 48 17.06 -12.57 -24.96
N VAL A 49 16.63 -13.67 -24.34
CA VAL A 49 17.26 -14.21 -23.12
C VAL A 49 18.65 -14.75 -23.42
N ARG A 50 18.83 -15.51 -24.51
CA ARG A 50 20.13 -16.10 -24.89
C ARG A 50 21.13 -15.07 -25.43
N GLY A 51 20.65 -14.04 -26.10
CA GLY A 51 21.47 -12.93 -26.61
C GLY A 51 21.73 -11.84 -25.57
N GLY A 52 21.07 -11.92 -24.41
CA GLY A 52 21.26 -10.98 -23.31
C GLY A 52 22.66 -11.12 -22.72
N GLN A 53 23.37 -9.99 -22.59
CA GLN A 53 24.66 -9.98 -21.90
C GLN A 53 24.44 -10.34 -20.42
N PRO A 54 25.28 -11.20 -19.82
CA PRO A 54 25.09 -11.68 -18.45
C PRO A 54 25.28 -10.56 -17.40
N PHE A 55 26.12 -9.57 -17.69
CA PHE A 55 26.47 -8.51 -16.74
C PHE A 55 25.29 -7.56 -16.40
N PRO A 56 24.51 -7.05 -17.37
CA PRO A 56 23.26 -6.34 -17.08
C PRO A 56 22.24 -7.15 -16.28
N LEU A 57 22.09 -8.45 -16.57
CA LEU A 57 21.17 -9.34 -15.85
C LEU A 57 21.59 -9.49 -14.38
N LEU A 58 22.88 -9.72 -14.12
CA LEU A 58 23.40 -9.82 -12.76
C LEU A 58 23.24 -8.50 -12.00
N SER A 59 23.49 -7.37 -12.66
CA SER A 59 23.28 -6.04 -12.11
C SER A 59 21.82 -5.82 -11.70
N LEU A 60 20.87 -6.24 -12.54
CA LEU A 60 19.43 -6.12 -12.27
C LEU A 60 19.01 -6.96 -11.05
N VAL A 61 19.50 -8.19 -10.94
CA VAL A 61 19.26 -9.05 -9.78
C VAL A 61 19.86 -8.44 -8.51
N GLY A 62 21.10 -7.93 -8.59
CA GLY A 62 21.74 -7.24 -7.47
C GLY A 62 20.97 -6.00 -7.01
N LEU A 63 20.55 -5.14 -7.95
CA LEU A 63 19.72 -3.97 -7.67
C LEU A 63 18.37 -4.35 -7.06
N ALA A 64 17.74 -5.43 -7.53
CA ALA A 64 16.49 -5.93 -6.96
C ALA A 64 16.68 -6.40 -5.51
N ALA A 65 17.76 -7.13 -5.21
CA ALA A 65 18.10 -7.57 -3.87
C ALA A 65 18.38 -6.39 -2.93
N ILE A 66 19.16 -5.41 -3.37
CA ILE A 66 19.42 -4.18 -2.62
C ILE A 66 18.11 -3.42 -2.36
N SER A 67 17.26 -3.26 -3.38
CA SER A 67 15.96 -2.60 -3.24
C SER A 67 15.06 -3.30 -2.22
N PHE A 68 15.01 -4.62 -2.25
CA PHE A 68 14.26 -5.41 -1.26
C PHE A 68 14.81 -5.23 0.15
N LEU A 69 16.14 -5.25 0.32
CA LEU A 69 16.78 -5.05 1.62
C LEU A 69 16.48 -3.64 2.19
N LEU A 70 16.55 -2.61 1.35
CA LEU A 70 16.19 -1.24 1.75
C LEU A 70 14.71 -1.14 2.16
N GLN A 71 13.81 -1.81 1.43
CA GLN A 71 12.39 -1.87 1.80
C GLN A 71 12.18 -2.58 3.14
N MET A 72 12.92 -3.66 3.42
CA MET A 72 12.88 -4.35 4.70
C MET A 72 13.39 -3.48 5.85
N LEU A 73 14.52 -2.81 5.66
CA LEU A 73 15.10 -1.90 6.66
C LEU A 73 14.14 -0.75 6.97
N LYS A 74 13.61 -0.09 5.92
CA LYS A 74 12.60 0.96 6.06
C LYS A 74 11.38 0.46 6.82
N TRP A 75 10.85 -0.70 6.44
CA TRP A 75 9.66 -1.26 7.09
C TRP A 75 9.90 -1.57 8.57
N ARG A 76 11.06 -2.14 8.92
CA ARG A 76 11.45 -2.36 10.32
C ARG A 76 11.51 -1.04 11.09
N MET A 77 12.05 0.03 10.51
CA MET A 77 12.05 1.35 11.14
C MET A 77 10.62 1.84 11.39
N VAL A 78 9.72 1.71 10.42
CA VAL A 78 8.30 2.10 10.55
C VAL A 78 7.61 1.30 11.66
N LEU A 79 7.84 -0.01 11.73
CA LEU A 79 7.29 -0.86 12.80
C LEU A 79 7.79 -0.43 14.17
N ARG A 80 9.08 -0.11 14.29
CA ARG A 80 9.72 0.31 15.56
C ARG A 80 9.19 1.63 16.12
N PHE A 81 8.53 2.46 15.31
CA PHE A 81 7.84 3.64 15.83
C PHE A 81 6.61 3.31 16.66
N ALA A 82 5.93 2.19 16.39
CA ALA A 82 4.78 1.75 17.17
C ALA A 82 5.14 0.65 18.18
N TRP A 83 6.09 -0.22 17.82
CA TRP A 83 6.53 -1.37 18.60
C TRP A 83 8.06 -1.41 18.65
N PRO A 84 8.69 -0.78 19.64
CA PRO A 84 10.16 -0.68 19.74
C PRO A 84 10.88 -2.03 19.73
N ASP A 85 10.19 -3.07 20.21
CA ASP A 85 10.63 -4.46 20.30
C ASP A 85 10.53 -5.23 18.95
N ALA A 86 10.01 -4.61 17.89
CA ALA A 86 9.88 -5.25 16.58
C ALA A 86 11.23 -5.77 16.05
N SER A 87 11.24 -7.07 15.77
CA SER A 87 12.38 -7.84 15.28
C SER A 87 12.54 -7.74 13.76
N THR A 88 13.72 -8.06 13.25
CA THR A 88 13.98 -8.11 11.80
C THR A 88 13.15 -9.20 11.12
N MET A 89 12.94 -10.34 11.78
CA MET A 89 12.17 -11.45 11.21
C MET A 89 10.68 -11.15 11.12
N GLU A 90 10.09 -10.44 12.09
CA GLU A 90 8.71 -9.93 11.96
C GLU A 90 8.60 -8.97 10.78
N ALA A 91 9.56 -8.05 10.62
CA ALA A 91 9.56 -7.12 9.48
C ALA A 91 9.70 -7.84 8.14
N LEU A 92 10.61 -8.82 8.05
CA LEU A 92 10.86 -9.61 6.84
C LEU A 92 9.66 -10.48 6.46
N SER A 93 9.13 -11.25 7.42
CA SER A 93 7.97 -12.13 7.20
C SER A 93 6.73 -11.34 6.81
N SER A 94 6.44 -10.25 7.52
CA SER A 94 5.36 -9.32 7.18
C SER A 94 5.57 -8.72 5.78
N LEU A 95 6.77 -8.20 5.46
CA LEU A 95 7.10 -7.68 4.13
C LEU A 95 6.90 -8.70 3.02
N ALA A 96 7.46 -9.90 3.17
CA ALA A 96 7.41 -10.96 2.17
C ALA A 96 5.96 -11.41 1.92
N ALA A 97 5.20 -11.68 2.99
CA ALA A 97 3.80 -12.04 2.87
C ALA A 97 2.96 -10.96 2.19
N GLY A 98 3.20 -9.69 2.55
CA GLY A 98 2.62 -8.54 1.89
C GLY A 98 2.93 -8.46 0.40
N LEU A 99 4.19 -8.70 0.03
CA LEU A 99 4.63 -8.68 -1.37
C LEU A 99 3.96 -9.80 -2.17
N SER A 100 3.92 -11.02 -1.62
CA SER A 100 3.27 -12.17 -2.25
C SER A 100 1.79 -11.91 -2.50
N LEU A 101 1.07 -11.39 -1.51
CA LEU A 101 -0.34 -10.99 -1.67
C LEU A 101 -0.49 -9.79 -2.61
N GLY A 102 0.47 -8.86 -2.60
CA GLY A 102 0.52 -7.72 -3.50
C GLY A 102 0.63 -8.10 -4.97
N ILE A 103 1.40 -9.15 -5.29
CA ILE A 103 1.54 -9.66 -6.66
C ILE A 103 0.22 -10.26 -7.15
N ALA A 104 -0.49 -10.99 -6.28
CA ALA A 104 -1.76 -11.62 -6.64
C ALA A 104 -2.95 -10.66 -6.73
N THR A 105 -2.81 -9.42 -6.24
CA THR A 105 -3.95 -8.50 -6.08
C THR A 105 -3.86 -7.28 -7.00
N PRO A 106 -4.99 -6.84 -7.59
CA PRO A 106 -5.00 -5.64 -8.43
C PRO A 106 -4.66 -4.41 -7.59
N ALA A 107 -3.90 -3.48 -8.19
CA ALA A 107 -3.37 -2.28 -7.52
C ALA A 107 -2.55 -2.59 -6.25
N ARG A 108 -2.06 -3.83 -6.10
CA ARG A 108 -1.28 -4.31 -4.95
C ARG A 108 -1.98 -4.14 -3.59
N VAL A 109 -3.31 -4.15 -3.55
CA VAL A 109 -4.09 -3.98 -2.31
C VAL A 109 -3.74 -5.05 -1.25
N GLY A 110 -3.32 -6.23 -1.68
CA GLY A 110 -2.87 -7.33 -0.83
C GLY A 110 -1.65 -7.00 0.04
N GLU A 111 -0.91 -5.93 -0.26
CA GLU A 111 0.17 -5.45 0.62
C GLU A 111 -0.36 -4.88 1.94
N LEU A 112 -1.65 -4.55 2.05
CA LEU A 112 -2.28 -4.29 3.36
C LEU A 112 -2.28 -5.54 4.24
N GLY A 113 -2.21 -6.73 3.63
CA GLY A 113 -2.14 -7.99 4.33
C GLY A 113 -0.92 -8.15 5.24
N ARG A 114 0.12 -7.32 5.07
CA ARG A 114 1.28 -7.21 5.99
C ARG A 114 0.88 -7.10 7.46
N ALA A 115 -0.26 -6.44 7.72
CA ALA A 115 -0.79 -6.25 9.06
C ALA A 115 -1.23 -7.56 9.75
N TRP A 116 -1.68 -8.55 8.97
CA TRP A 116 -2.10 -9.86 9.51
C TRP A 116 -0.93 -10.79 9.84
N PHE A 117 0.26 -10.52 9.28
CA PHE A 117 1.48 -11.31 9.52
C PHE A 117 2.36 -10.72 10.64
N LEU A 118 1.74 -9.99 11.58
CA LEU A 118 2.40 -9.45 12.77
C LEU A 118 1.73 -10.03 14.02
N PRO A 119 2.17 -11.19 14.52
CA PRO A 119 1.50 -11.89 15.62
C PRO A 119 1.52 -11.05 16.89
N GLY A 120 0.39 -11.02 17.61
CA GLY A 120 0.24 -10.27 18.86
C GLY A 120 0.21 -8.75 18.70
N ARG A 121 0.25 -8.21 17.47
CA ARG A 121 0.17 -6.76 17.21
C ARG A 121 -1.23 -6.36 16.78
N ASP A 122 -1.61 -5.13 17.10
CA ASP A 122 -2.90 -4.57 16.68
C ASP A 122 -2.93 -4.38 15.16
N VAL A 123 -3.84 -5.11 14.50
CA VAL A 123 -4.00 -5.11 13.05
C VAL A 123 -4.40 -3.74 12.51
N ALA A 124 -5.19 -2.96 13.24
CA ALA A 124 -5.61 -1.63 12.79
C ALA A 124 -4.43 -0.65 12.83
N VAL A 125 -3.62 -0.71 13.89
CA VAL A 125 -2.36 0.07 13.97
C VAL A 125 -1.41 -0.34 12.85
N ALA A 126 -1.20 -1.64 12.64
CA ALA A 126 -0.33 -2.15 11.59
C ALA A 126 -0.80 -1.72 10.20
N THR A 127 -2.10 -1.80 9.93
CA THR A 127 -2.70 -1.35 8.66
C THR A 127 -2.44 0.15 8.45
N GLY A 128 -2.59 0.96 9.50
CA GLY A 128 -2.25 2.39 9.46
C GLY A 128 -0.78 2.66 9.11
N LEU A 129 0.14 1.86 9.67
CA LEU A 129 1.57 1.95 9.33
C LEU A 129 1.85 1.55 7.88
N VAL A 130 1.18 0.51 7.35
CA VAL A 130 1.31 0.12 5.94
C VAL A 130 0.82 1.24 5.02
N LEU A 131 -0.34 1.84 5.34
CA LEU A 131 -0.87 2.97 4.57
C LEU A 131 0.07 4.16 4.58
N LEU A 132 0.68 4.45 5.73
CA LEU A 132 1.68 5.50 5.85
C LEU A 132 2.90 5.19 4.96
N ASP A 133 3.44 3.98 5.06
CA ASP A 133 4.57 3.50 4.25
C ASP A 133 4.32 3.64 2.74
N ARG A 134 3.11 3.29 2.30
CA ARG A 134 2.67 3.41 0.90
C ARG A 134 2.52 4.84 0.43
N THR A 135 1.96 5.69 1.27
CA THR A 135 1.77 7.11 0.96
C THR A 135 3.11 7.80 0.78
N TYR A 136 4.08 7.50 1.65
CA TYR A 136 5.45 7.99 1.49
C TYR A 136 6.09 7.47 0.20
N ALA A 137 5.99 6.17 -0.09
CA ALA A 137 6.55 5.61 -1.32
C ALA A 137 5.95 6.26 -2.58
N LEU A 138 4.63 6.40 -2.63
CA LEU A 138 3.93 7.06 -3.73
C LEU A 138 4.35 8.52 -3.86
N GLY A 139 4.44 9.25 -2.74
CA GLY A 139 4.92 10.63 -2.71
C GLY A 139 6.33 10.78 -3.26
N THR A 140 7.26 9.90 -2.86
CA THR A 140 8.63 9.90 -3.37
C THR A 140 8.68 9.61 -4.88
N VAL A 141 7.92 8.62 -5.36
CA VAL A 141 7.86 8.30 -6.80
C VAL A 141 7.28 9.46 -7.60
N LEU A 142 6.20 10.09 -7.12
CA LEU A 142 5.63 11.26 -7.78
C LEU A 142 6.60 12.45 -7.76
N ALA A 143 7.35 12.65 -6.67
CA ALA A 143 8.32 13.74 -6.54
C ALA A 143 9.47 13.59 -7.54
N LEU A 144 10.12 12.43 -7.51
CA LEU A 144 11.24 12.14 -8.39
C LEU A 144 10.78 12.05 -9.85
N GLY A 145 9.60 11.49 -10.10
CA GLY A 145 9.01 11.44 -11.43
C GLY A 145 8.72 12.83 -11.98
N TYR A 146 8.18 13.74 -11.16
CA TYR A 146 7.98 15.15 -11.55
C TYR A 146 9.30 15.84 -11.88
N LEU A 147 10.30 15.71 -11.00
CA LEU A 147 11.63 16.30 -11.24
C LEU A 147 12.29 15.74 -12.50
N GLY A 148 12.22 14.43 -12.74
CA GLY A 148 12.76 13.80 -13.93
C GLY A 148 12.01 14.19 -15.21
N ALA A 149 10.70 14.38 -15.13
CA ALA A 149 9.94 14.88 -16.27
C ALA A 149 10.25 16.36 -16.56
N LEU A 150 10.70 17.15 -15.57
CA LEU A 150 11.07 18.56 -15.78
C LEU A 150 12.43 18.67 -16.47
N SER A 151 13.34 17.72 -16.20
CA SER A 151 14.65 17.69 -16.86
C SER A 151 14.58 17.20 -18.30
N LEU A 152 13.55 16.42 -18.65
CA LEU A 152 13.24 16.05 -20.02
C LEU A 152 12.42 17.18 -20.64
N ASN A 153 12.90 17.80 -21.72
CA ASN A 153 12.16 18.80 -22.51
C ASN A 153 10.96 18.16 -23.22
N LEU A 154 9.97 17.72 -22.46
CA LEU A 154 8.75 17.09 -22.97
C LEU A 154 7.94 18.11 -23.78
N GLU A 155 7.33 17.62 -24.86
CA GLU A 155 6.44 18.36 -25.76
C GLU A 155 5.42 19.23 -25.00
N PRO A 156 5.00 20.38 -25.57
CA PRO A 156 4.12 21.36 -24.92
C PRO A 156 2.77 20.77 -24.44
N ALA A 157 2.30 19.66 -25.02
CA ALA A 157 1.10 18.94 -24.57
C ALA A 157 1.25 18.32 -23.16
N ALA A 158 2.47 17.91 -22.76
CA ALA A 158 2.75 17.42 -21.41
C ALA A 158 2.79 18.56 -20.37
N ARG A 159 2.96 19.82 -20.83
CA ARG A 159 3.10 20.98 -19.96
C ARG A 159 1.83 21.33 -19.18
N GLY A 160 0.65 20.96 -19.70
CA GLY A 160 -0.64 21.19 -19.04
C GLY A 160 -0.90 20.30 -17.81
N TRP A 161 -0.21 19.16 -17.69
CA TRP A 161 -0.41 18.20 -16.59
C TRP A 161 0.42 18.54 -15.34
N TRP A 162 1.39 19.45 -15.47
CA TRP A 162 2.28 19.87 -14.37
C TRP A 162 1.58 20.34 -13.09
N PRO A 163 0.49 21.13 -13.15
CA PRO A 163 -0.22 21.56 -11.95
C PRO A 163 -0.88 20.39 -11.21
N VAL A 164 -1.38 19.39 -11.95
CA VAL A 164 -2.03 18.20 -11.38
C VAL A 164 -1.00 17.33 -10.66
N VAL A 165 0.18 17.17 -11.25
CA VAL A 165 1.27 16.42 -10.63
C VAL A 165 1.83 17.17 -9.41
N GLY A 166 1.99 18.50 -9.50
CA GLY A 166 2.38 19.34 -8.36
C GLY A 166 1.38 19.29 -7.20
N LEU A 167 0.07 19.30 -7.49
CA LEU A 167 -0.98 19.18 -6.48
C LEU A 167 -1.01 17.79 -5.85
N ALA A 168 -0.82 16.73 -6.64
CA ALA A 168 -0.69 15.36 -6.14
C ALA A 168 0.55 15.21 -5.23
N LEU A 169 1.64 15.88 -5.58
CA LEU A 169 2.87 15.97 -4.79
C LEU A 169 2.67 16.65 -3.44
N VAL A 170 2.05 17.82 -3.44
CA VAL A 170 1.71 18.55 -2.21
C VAL A 170 0.76 17.71 -1.35
N GLY A 171 -0.24 17.09 -1.96
CA GLY A 171 -1.14 16.14 -1.29
C GLY A 171 -0.38 14.99 -0.64
N ALA A 172 0.56 14.37 -1.36
CA ALA A 172 1.39 13.29 -0.83
C ALA A 172 2.34 13.74 0.28
N LEU A 173 2.88 14.96 0.23
CA LEU A 173 3.75 15.53 1.26
C LEU A 173 2.98 15.94 2.53
N LEU A 174 1.73 16.38 2.38
CA LEU A 174 0.86 16.76 3.51
C LEU A 174 0.15 15.56 4.12
N ALA A 175 -0.03 14.47 3.36
CA ALA A 175 -0.70 13.27 3.81
C ALA A 175 -0.14 12.68 5.12
N PRO A 176 1.19 12.63 5.39
CA PRO A 176 1.71 12.14 6.66
C PRO A 176 1.36 13.03 7.86
N ARG A 177 1.21 14.35 7.67
CA ARG A 177 0.74 15.25 8.73
C ARG A 177 -0.74 14.99 9.01
N ALA A 178 -1.54 14.81 7.97
CA ALA A 178 -2.95 14.45 8.08
C ALA A 178 -3.16 13.07 8.71
N LEU A 179 -2.40 12.05 8.28
CA LEU A 179 -2.41 10.68 8.80
C LEU A 179 -1.96 10.62 10.26
N ARG A 180 -0.93 11.38 10.67
CA ARG A 180 -0.55 11.47 12.10
C ARG A 180 -1.63 12.14 12.95
N LYS A 181 -2.35 13.11 12.41
CA LYS A 181 -3.46 13.77 13.11
C LYS A 181 -4.66 12.84 13.23
N LEU A 182 -4.99 12.12 12.15
CA LEU A 182 -6.06 11.13 12.09
C LEU A 182 -5.76 9.92 12.97
N GLY A 183 -4.54 9.39 12.95
CA GLY A 183 -4.09 8.29 13.79
C GLY A 183 -4.17 8.62 15.28
N ARG A 184 -3.73 9.83 15.69
CA ARG A 184 -3.90 10.31 17.06
C ARG A 184 -5.36 10.55 17.45
N TRP A 185 -6.22 10.88 16.48
CA TRP A 185 -7.66 11.01 16.72
C TRP A 185 -8.32 9.64 16.89
N LEU A 186 -8.01 8.68 16.01
CA LEU A 186 -8.49 7.30 16.07
C LEU A 186 -8.02 6.59 17.33
N ALA A 187 -6.74 6.70 17.70
CA ALA A 187 -6.19 6.11 18.92
C ALA A 187 -6.91 6.63 20.18
N ARG A 188 -7.19 7.94 20.25
CA ARG A 188 -7.98 8.53 21.34
C ARG A 188 -9.41 8.01 21.38
N ARG A 189 -10.05 7.90 20.21
CA ARG A 189 -11.40 7.34 20.08
C ARG A 189 -11.46 5.88 20.51
N PHE A 190 -10.45 5.08 20.18
CA PHE A 190 -10.37 3.66 20.50
C PHE A 190 -10.11 3.42 21.99
N LEU A 191 -9.20 4.19 22.60
CA LEU A 191 -8.96 4.15 24.05
C LEU A 191 -10.21 4.55 24.85
N GLN A 192 -10.97 5.54 24.38
CA GLN A 192 -12.27 5.88 24.98
C GLN A 192 -13.28 4.73 24.91
N LEU A 193 -13.32 3.98 23.81
CA LEU A 193 -14.25 2.86 23.67
C LEU A 193 -13.87 1.68 24.57
N ARG A 194 -12.57 1.34 24.68
CA ARG A 194 -12.11 0.31 25.63
C ARG A 194 -12.38 0.68 27.09
N GLY A 195 -12.11 1.93 27.48
CA GLY A 195 -12.37 2.38 28.85
C GLY A 195 -13.86 2.34 29.22
N LEU A 196 -14.76 2.47 28.24
CA LEU A 196 -16.20 2.33 28.45
C LEU A 196 -16.64 0.86 28.60
N GLU A 197 -15.98 -0.08 27.92
CA GLU A 197 -16.24 -1.51 28.10
C GLU A 197 -15.77 -2.03 29.46
N GLU A 198 -14.59 -1.60 29.93
CA GLU A 198 -14.08 -1.94 31.27
C GLU A 198 -14.98 -1.36 32.38
N ALA A 199 -15.44 -0.11 32.22
CA ALA A 199 -16.37 0.51 33.17
C ALA A 199 -17.75 -0.16 33.19
N ALA A 200 -18.24 -0.66 32.04
CA ALA A 200 -19.50 -1.38 31.95
C ALA A 200 -19.42 -2.80 32.52
N GLY A 201 -18.27 -3.47 32.38
CA GLY A 201 -18.02 -4.82 32.92
C GLY A 201 -17.82 -4.86 34.45
N LEU A 202 -17.46 -3.74 35.08
CA LEU A 202 -17.32 -3.61 36.54
C LEU A 202 -18.65 -3.32 37.27
N LEU A 203 -19.71 -2.99 36.52
CA LEU A 203 -21.02 -2.60 37.05
C LEU A 203 -22.11 -3.67 36.85
N GLY A 204 -21.77 -4.84 36.30
CA GLY A 204 -22.66 -5.99 36.13
C GLY A 204 -22.13 -7.22 36.87
#